data_AF-A0A142XER7-F1
#
_entry.id   AF-A0A142XER7-F1
#
_cell.length_a   1.000
_cell.length_b   1.000
_cell.length_c   1.000
_cell.angle_alpha   90.00
_cell.angle_beta   90.00
_cell.angle_gamma   90.00
#
_symmetry.space_group_name_H-M   'P 1'
#
loop_
_entity.id
_entity.type
_entity.pdbx_description
1 polymer ?
#
loop_
_entity_poly.entity_id
_entity_poly.type
_entity_poly.pdbx_seq_one_letter_code
_entity_poly.pdbx_strand_id
1 'polypeptide(L)'
;MVAPISVTDFIVTNDCIDLLRSRRAASGYRNVYETHPEARHDGRRAVKYVAKVRVGGHLMRIPGSICPNPRECAARVIRWYMDRFGDQWRRAIVRRMAAPGPLAEAAWNKEDRGWNLWVYEGGAKVNVRERRCKHGWRPLTPVESRLRVNGKPVGRPKLFATKGDAERFVAVWLARRWGMFWEEVHWRIADARKTA
;
A
#
# COMPACT_ATOMS: atom_id res chain seq x y z
N MET A 1 -7.07 31.60 2.42
CA MET A 1 -7.41 30.24 1.93
C MET A 1 -6.48 29.92 0.76
N VAL A 2 -5.81 28.76 0.77
CA VAL A 2 -4.91 28.36 -0.34
C VAL A 2 -5.73 27.66 -1.42
N ALA A 3 -5.51 27.96 -2.69
CA ALA A 3 -6.26 27.33 -3.79
C ALA A 3 -5.95 25.81 -3.90
N PRO A 4 -6.90 24.98 -4.36
CA PRO A 4 -6.64 23.57 -4.66
C PRO A 4 -5.55 23.42 -5.72
N ILE A 5 -4.76 22.34 -5.66
CA ILE A 5 -3.71 22.08 -6.65
C ILE A 5 -4.29 21.20 -7.75
N SER A 6 -4.28 21.70 -8.98
CA SER A 6 -4.59 20.90 -10.17
C SER A 6 -3.41 20.02 -10.50
N VAL A 7 -3.62 18.72 -10.36
CA VAL A 7 -2.69 17.71 -10.78
C VAL A 7 -3.38 17.00 -11.93
N THR A 8 -3.13 17.41 -13.18
CA THR A 8 -3.51 16.70 -14.44
C THR A 8 -4.93 16.07 -14.43
N ASP A 9 -5.97 16.91 -14.29
CA ASP A 9 -7.41 16.55 -14.35
C ASP A 9 -8.07 16.09 -13.04
N PHE A 10 -7.39 16.21 -11.89
CA PHE A 10 -7.98 15.92 -10.59
C PHE A 10 -7.66 17.01 -9.56
N ILE A 11 -8.68 17.45 -8.82
CA ILE A 11 -8.55 18.47 -7.78
C ILE A 11 -8.17 17.78 -6.46
N VAL A 12 -6.94 18.00 -6.00
CA VAL A 12 -6.53 17.58 -4.66
C VAL A 12 -6.78 18.74 -3.69
N THR A 13 -7.70 18.55 -2.74
CA THR A 13 -8.02 19.58 -1.74
C THR A 13 -6.91 19.73 -0.70
N ASN A 14 -6.88 20.88 -0.04
CA ASN A 14 -5.87 21.17 0.99
C ASN A 14 -5.88 20.17 2.14
N ASP A 15 -7.06 19.77 2.61
CA ASP A 15 -7.22 18.80 3.69
C ASP A 15 -6.58 17.45 3.35
N CYS A 16 -6.63 17.06 2.07
CA CYS A 16 -5.98 15.84 1.60
C CYS A 16 -4.46 15.96 1.67
N ILE A 17 -3.90 17.09 1.25
CA ILE A 17 -2.46 17.36 1.30
C ILE A 17 -1.97 17.44 2.75
N ASP A 18 -2.77 18.02 3.65
CA ASP A 18 -2.40 18.20 5.05
C ASP A 18 -2.26 16.86 5.82
N LEU A 19 -2.84 15.76 5.32
CA LEU A 19 -2.56 14.41 5.83
C LEU A 19 -1.09 14.02 5.72
N LEU A 20 -0.35 14.60 4.78
CA LEU A 20 1.09 14.37 4.60
C LEU A 20 1.95 15.36 5.37
N ARG A 21 1.36 16.42 5.94
CA ARG A 21 2.12 17.46 6.63
C ARG A 21 2.92 16.87 7.78
N SER A 22 4.20 17.23 7.89
CA SER A 22 5.06 16.76 8.96
C SER A 22 6.15 17.77 9.29
N ARG A 23 6.21 18.14 10.57
CA ARG A 23 7.27 19.01 11.12
C ARG A 23 8.66 18.38 11.10
N ARG A 24 8.76 17.06 10.87
CA ARG A 24 10.03 16.32 10.86
C ARG A 24 10.65 16.22 9.46
N ALA A 25 9.86 16.42 8.41
CA ALA A 25 10.37 16.34 7.03
C ALA A 25 10.92 17.71 6.61
N ALA A 26 12.12 17.74 6.00
CA ALA A 26 12.73 18.99 5.52
C ALA A 26 11.83 19.76 4.53
N SER A 27 11.11 19.03 3.68
CA SER A 27 10.12 19.57 2.74
C SER A 27 8.81 20.06 3.40
N GLY A 28 8.61 19.81 4.69
CA GLY A 28 7.34 20.02 5.40
C GLY A 28 6.28 18.94 5.15
N TYR A 29 6.53 17.97 4.26
CA TYR A 29 5.60 16.90 3.91
C TYR A 29 6.30 15.53 3.90
N ARG A 30 5.64 14.51 4.45
CA ARG A 30 6.05 13.10 4.30
C ARG A 30 6.00 12.72 2.83
N ASN A 31 6.82 11.75 2.44
CA ASN A 31 6.91 11.25 1.07
C ASN A 31 7.36 12.31 0.04
N VAL A 32 7.82 13.49 0.48
CA VAL A 32 8.37 14.55 -0.36
C VAL A 32 9.81 14.81 0.09
N TYR A 33 10.74 14.67 -0.85
CA TYR A 33 12.17 14.74 -0.58
C TYR A 33 12.78 15.88 -1.37
N GLU A 34 13.75 16.56 -0.79
CA GLU A 34 14.57 17.51 -1.54
C GLU A 34 15.46 16.76 -2.53
N THR A 35 15.62 17.35 -3.70
CA THR A 35 16.57 16.93 -4.71
C THR A 35 17.31 18.16 -5.19
N HIS A 36 18.64 18.07 -5.19
CA HIS A 36 19.50 19.10 -5.74
C HIS A 36 19.82 18.70 -7.18
N PRO A 37 19.19 19.32 -8.20
CA PRO A 37 19.78 19.26 -9.52
C PRO A 37 21.19 19.84 -9.47
N GLU A 38 22.06 19.38 -10.36
CA GLU A 38 23.45 19.85 -10.51
C GLU A 38 23.51 21.38 -10.49
N ALA A 39 24.61 21.91 -9.93
CA ALA A 39 24.80 23.34 -9.76
C ALA A 39 24.56 24.06 -11.09
N ARG A 40 23.63 25.02 -11.09
CA ARG A 40 23.49 25.93 -12.22
C ARG A 40 24.76 26.76 -12.35
N HIS A 41 25.09 27.12 -13.58
CA HIS A 41 26.26 27.94 -13.95
C HIS A 41 26.26 29.35 -13.29
N ASP A 42 25.15 29.73 -12.65
CA ASP A 42 24.93 31.00 -11.92
C ASP A 42 25.15 30.87 -10.39
N GLY A 43 25.59 29.72 -9.88
CA GLY A 43 25.82 29.47 -8.46
C GLY A 43 24.56 29.32 -7.61
N ARG A 44 23.35 29.45 -8.18
CA ARG A 44 22.08 29.31 -7.45
C ARG A 44 21.55 27.88 -7.59
N ARG A 45 21.60 27.12 -6.49
CA ARG A 45 20.91 25.82 -6.40
C ARG A 45 19.40 26.03 -6.29
N ALA A 46 18.68 25.87 -7.39
CA ALA A 46 17.22 25.79 -7.34
C ALA A 46 16.82 24.47 -6.66
N VAL A 47 16.39 24.54 -5.40
CA VAL A 47 15.86 23.38 -4.67
C VAL A 47 14.65 22.86 -5.44
N LYS A 48 14.68 21.57 -5.76
CA LYS A 48 13.52 20.87 -6.28
C LYS A 48 13.09 19.83 -5.25
N TYR A 49 11.83 19.47 -5.31
CA TYR A 49 11.26 18.40 -4.51
C TYR A 49 10.87 17.26 -5.42
N VAL A 50 10.87 16.05 -4.86
CA VAL A 50 10.46 14.84 -5.55
C VAL A 50 9.55 14.03 -4.65
N ALA A 51 8.42 13.58 -5.19
CA ALA A 51 7.52 12.69 -4.48
C ALA A 51 8.05 11.26 -4.56
N LYS A 52 8.17 10.59 -3.41
CA LYS A 52 8.52 9.18 -3.33
C LYS A 52 7.57 8.44 -2.41
N VAL A 53 7.15 7.25 -2.82
CA VAL A 53 6.26 6.38 -2.03
C VAL A 53 6.94 5.07 -1.74
N ARG A 54 6.68 4.51 -0.56
CA ARG A 54 7.16 3.17 -0.23
C ARG A 54 6.26 2.13 -0.89
N VAL A 55 6.76 1.46 -1.91
CA VAL A 55 6.05 0.37 -2.62
C VAL A 55 6.89 -0.86 -2.39
N GLY A 56 6.28 -1.83 -1.69
CA GLY A 56 7.01 -3.03 -1.33
C GLY A 56 8.34 -2.75 -0.70
N GLY A 57 8.32 -1.99 0.40
CA GLY A 57 9.47 -1.64 1.23
C GLY A 57 10.62 -0.90 0.55
N HIS A 58 10.62 -0.79 -0.78
CA HIS A 58 11.47 0.09 -1.57
C HIS A 58 10.86 1.48 -1.64
N LEU A 59 11.72 2.51 -1.59
CA LEU A 59 11.29 3.89 -1.74
C LEU A 59 11.36 4.26 -3.23
N MET A 60 10.22 4.32 -3.90
CA MET A 60 10.13 4.57 -5.34
C MET A 60 9.74 6.01 -5.63
N ARG A 61 10.37 6.61 -6.65
CA ARG A 61 9.98 7.93 -7.18
C ARG A 61 8.68 7.82 -7.96
N ILE A 62 7.74 8.74 -7.73
CA ILE A 62 6.58 8.92 -8.61
C ILE A 62 7.04 9.59 -9.90
N PRO A 63 6.83 9.00 -11.09
CA PRO A 63 7.21 9.62 -12.36
C PRO A 63 6.59 11.02 -12.53
N GLY A 64 7.36 11.97 -13.09
CA GLY A 64 6.89 13.34 -13.32
C GLY A 64 6.64 14.17 -12.05
N SER A 65 7.03 13.69 -10.88
CA SER A 65 6.78 14.37 -9.60
C SER A 65 7.87 15.34 -9.15
N ILE A 66 8.86 15.63 -9.99
CA ILE A 66 9.91 16.60 -9.64
C ILE A 66 9.36 18.00 -9.85
N CYS A 67 9.26 18.79 -8.78
CA CYS A 67 8.63 20.11 -8.82
C CYS A 67 9.29 21.08 -7.82
N PRO A 68 9.32 22.40 -8.08
CA PRO A 68 9.91 23.37 -7.15
C PRO A 68 9.07 23.59 -5.88
N ASN A 69 7.79 23.20 -5.90
CA ASN A 69 6.87 23.41 -4.80
C ASN A 69 6.60 22.10 -4.03
N PRO A 70 7.03 21.95 -2.77
CA PRO A 70 6.86 20.69 -2.05
C PRO A 70 5.39 20.30 -1.86
N ARG A 71 4.48 21.28 -1.87
CA ARG A 71 3.02 21.06 -1.77
C ARG A 71 2.44 20.41 -3.02
N GLU A 72 2.92 20.78 -4.22
CA GLU A 72 2.54 20.13 -5.47
C GLU A 72 3.04 18.68 -5.51
N CYS A 73 4.27 18.46 -5.05
CA CYS A 73 4.84 17.13 -4.95
C CYS A 73 4.06 16.28 -3.92
N ALA A 74 3.58 16.86 -2.81
CA ALA A 74 2.68 16.19 -1.88
C ALA A 74 1.32 15.84 -2.52
N ALA A 75 0.75 16.73 -3.36
CA ALA A 75 -0.47 16.44 -4.11
C ALA A 75 -0.29 15.24 -5.07
N ARG A 76 0.90 15.09 -5.68
CA ARG A 76 1.25 13.92 -6.50
C ARG A 76 1.26 12.61 -5.68
N VAL A 77 1.70 12.66 -4.42
CA VAL A 77 1.59 11.51 -3.50
C VAL A 77 0.13 11.14 -3.24
N ILE A 78 -0.72 12.13 -2.94
CA ILE A 78 -2.15 11.90 -2.69
C ILE A 78 -2.80 11.25 -3.91
N ARG A 79 -2.58 11.81 -5.10
CA ARG A 79 -3.10 11.24 -6.34
C ARG A 79 -2.67 9.78 -6.53
N TRP A 80 -1.40 9.47 -6.29
CA TRP A 80 -0.91 8.09 -6.36
C TRP A 80 -1.67 7.15 -5.42
N TYR A 81 -2.02 7.59 -4.21
CA TYR A 81 -2.87 6.80 -3.30
C TYR A 81 -4.33 6.72 -3.77
N MET A 82 -4.90 7.79 -4.30
CA MET A 82 -6.28 7.81 -4.82
C MET A 82 -6.43 6.83 -5.99
N ASP A 83 -5.54 6.91 -6.97
CA ASP A 83 -5.56 6.07 -8.18
C ASP A 83 -5.45 4.57 -7.82
N ARG A 84 -4.70 4.24 -6.75
CA ARG A 84 -4.39 2.85 -6.39
C ARG A 84 -5.32 2.23 -5.35
N PHE A 85 -5.92 3.04 -4.47
CA PHE A 85 -6.74 2.55 -3.36
C PHE A 85 -8.19 3.04 -3.40
N GLY A 86 -8.57 3.85 -4.40
CA GLY A 86 -9.92 4.40 -4.52
C GLY A 86 -10.36 5.07 -3.22
N ASP A 87 -11.60 4.86 -2.80
CA ASP A 87 -12.18 5.46 -1.58
C ASP A 87 -11.40 5.14 -0.28
N GLN A 88 -10.53 4.13 -0.28
CA GLN A 88 -9.75 3.74 0.89
C GLN A 88 -8.40 4.46 1.01
N TRP A 89 -8.07 5.36 0.09
CA TRP A 89 -6.77 6.03 0.02
C TRP A 89 -6.37 6.74 1.33
N ARG A 90 -7.33 7.38 2.02
CA ARG A 90 -7.09 8.06 3.32
C ARG A 90 -6.67 7.08 4.41
N ARG A 91 -7.24 5.87 4.40
CA ARG A 91 -6.89 4.82 5.37
C ARG A 91 -5.53 4.21 5.04
N ALA A 92 -5.24 4.02 3.75
CA ALA A 92 -3.97 3.49 3.26
C ALA A 92 -2.79 4.40 3.62
N ILE A 93 -2.93 5.72 3.44
CA ILE A 93 -1.88 6.69 3.74
C ILE A 93 -1.59 6.75 5.25
N VAL A 94 -2.62 6.83 6.10
CA VAL A 94 -2.46 6.88 7.57
C VAL A 94 -1.80 5.63 8.12
N ARG A 95 -2.21 4.45 7.63
CA ARG A 95 -1.70 3.18 8.17
C ARG A 95 -0.29 2.85 7.67
N ARG A 96 0.06 3.19 6.42
CA ARG A 96 1.47 3.12 5.98
C ARG A 96 2.37 4.06 6.77
N MET A 97 1.85 5.20 7.23
CA MET A 97 2.59 6.10 8.12
C MET A 97 2.74 5.54 9.55
N ALA A 98 1.79 4.72 10.01
CA ALA A 98 1.78 4.15 11.36
C ALA A 98 2.56 2.82 11.48
N ALA A 99 2.68 2.04 10.40
CA ALA A 99 3.41 0.77 10.40
C ALA A 99 4.03 0.49 9.01
N PRO A 100 5.35 0.58 8.85
CA PRO A 100 6.06 0.07 7.65
C PRO A 100 6.12 -1.47 7.65
N GLY A 101 5.12 -2.13 8.23
CA GLY A 101 5.05 -3.57 8.41
C GLY A 101 4.82 -4.34 7.10
N PRO A 102 4.97 -5.67 7.14
CA PRO A 102 4.79 -6.53 5.98
C PRO A 102 3.40 -6.36 5.37
N LEU A 103 3.32 -6.38 4.03
CA LEU A 103 2.07 -6.32 3.29
C LEU A 103 1.29 -7.63 3.37
N ALA A 104 2.00 -8.73 3.62
CA ALA A 104 1.44 -10.07 3.78
C ALA A 104 2.14 -10.84 4.90
N GLU A 105 1.40 -11.70 5.57
CA GLU A 105 1.88 -12.58 6.62
C GLU A 105 1.35 -13.99 6.38
N ALA A 106 2.27 -14.96 6.38
CA ALA A 106 1.91 -16.37 6.45
C ALA A 106 1.96 -16.80 7.93
N ALA A 107 0.85 -17.36 8.41
CA ALA A 107 0.72 -17.83 9.79
C ALA A 107 0.08 -19.21 9.80
N TRP A 108 0.69 -20.16 10.53
CA TRP A 108 0.07 -21.46 10.76
C TRP A 108 -1.19 -21.31 11.61
N ASN A 109 -2.32 -21.86 11.15
CA ASN A 109 -3.54 -21.96 11.93
C ASN A 109 -3.75 -23.41 12.39
N LYS A 110 -3.83 -23.61 13.72
CA LYS A 110 -4.10 -24.91 14.35
C LYS A 110 -5.50 -25.44 14.01
N GLU A 111 -6.51 -24.58 13.97
CA GLU A 111 -7.90 -24.96 13.67
C GLU A 111 -8.05 -25.42 12.22
N ASP A 112 -7.45 -24.69 11.29
CA ASP A 112 -7.50 -25.02 9.86
C ASP A 112 -6.44 -26.06 9.43
N ARG A 113 -5.56 -26.48 10.35
CA ARG A 113 -4.43 -27.40 10.12
C ARG A 113 -3.59 -27.06 8.89
N GLY A 114 -3.29 -25.77 8.70
CA GLY A 114 -2.58 -25.30 7.51
C GLY A 114 -2.02 -23.89 7.65
N TRP A 115 -1.20 -23.50 6.67
CA TRP A 115 -0.73 -22.12 6.57
C TRP A 115 -1.84 -21.24 6.02
N ASN A 116 -2.26 -20.27 6.83
CA ASN A 116 -3.16 -19.20 6.44
C ASN A 116 -2.38 -18.01 5.92
N LEU A 117 -2.95 -17.38 4.90
CA LEU A 117 -2.43 -16.15 4.36
C LEU A 117 -3.24 -14.95 4.86
N TRP A 118 -2.54 -13.99 5.44
CA TRP A 118 -3.07 -12.70 5.82
C TRP A 118 -2.44 -11.60 4.97
N VAL A 119 -3.23 -10.65 4.53
CA VAL A 119 -2.75 -9.48 3.78
C VAL A 119 -3.29 -8.21 4.43
N TYR A 120 -2.55 -7.12 4.34
CA TYR A 120 -3.00 -5.82 4.83
C TYR A 120 -3.74 -5.08 3.71
N GLU A 121 -5.07 -5.23 3.66
CA GLU A 121 -5.95 -4.56 2.69
C GLU A 121 -6.59 -3.32 3.34
N GLY A 122 -6.42 -2.13 2.75
CA GLY A 122 -6.88 -0.88 3.38
C GLY A 122 -6.30 -0.68 4.80
N GLY A 123 -5.13 -1.30 5.03
CA GLY A 123 -4.44 -1.42 6.30
C GLY A 123 -5.14 -2.26 7.38
N ALA A 124 -6.19 -3.03 7.04
CA ALA A 124 -6.75 -4.05 7.92
C ALA A 124 -6.09 -5.39 7.57
N LYS A 125 -5.70 -6.15 8.58
CA LYS A 125 -5.22 -7.52 8.38
C LYS A 125 -6.43 -8.39 8.02
N VAL A 126 -6.47 -8.86 6.78
CA VAL A 126 -7.56 -9.68 6.25
C VAL A 126 -7.01 -11.05 5.86
N ASN A 127 -7.76 -12.09 6.18
CA ASN A 127 -7.43 -13.45 5.75
C ASN A 127 -7.80 -13.59 4.26
N VAL A 128 -6.89 -14.12 3.46
CA VAL A 128 -7.19 -14.40 2.05
C VAL A 128 -8.06 -15.64 1.99
N ARG A 129 -9.30 -15.45 1.52
CA ARG A 129 -10.32 -16.50 1.43
C ARG A 129 -10.56 -16.89 -0.01
N GLU A 130 -11.01 -18.13 -0.19
CA GLU A 130 -11.43 -18.68 -1.47
C GLU A 130 -12.89 -19.16 -1.42
N ARG A 131 -13.53 -19.16 -2.58
CA ARG A 131 -14.83 -19.80 -2.79
C ARG A 131 -14.76 -20.82 -3.91
N ARG A 132 -15.67 -21.78 -3.86
CA ARG A 132 -15.88 -22.74 -4.94
C ARG A 132 -16.57 -22.04 -6.12
N CYS A 133 -16.06 -22.27 -7.31
CA CYS A 133 -16.67 -21.91 -8.59
C CYS A 133 -16.73 -23.15 -9.50
N LYS A 134 -17.30 -23.01 -10.70
CA LYS A 134 -17.45 -24.10 -11.68
C LYS A 134 -16.10 -24.74 -12.07
N HIS A 135 -15.00 -24.01 -11.97
CA HIS A 135 -13.66 -24.44 -12.38
C HIS A 135 -12.70 -24.69 -11.19
N GLY A 136 -13.26 -24.92 -9.99
CA GLY A 136 -12.47 -25.22 -8.79
C GLY A 136 -12.55 -24.12 -7.74
N TRP A 137 -11.49 -23.89 -7.00
CA TRP A 137 -11.43 -22.86 -5.97
C TRP A 137 -10.76 -21.61 -6.50
N ARG A 138 -11.39 -20.45 -6.31
CA ARG A 138 -10.78 -19.17 -6.62
C ARG A 138 -10.75 -18.25 -5.40
N PRO A 139 -9.70 -17.41 -5.27
CA PRO A 139 -9.71 -16.35 -4.29
C PRO A 139 -10.91 -15.40 -4.46
N LEU A 140 -11.35 -14.84 -3.34
CA LEU A 140 -12.38 -13.81 -3.32
C LEU A 140 -11.86 -12.47 -3.86
N THR A 141 -12.71 -11.77 -4.60
CA THR A 141 -12.50 -10.38 -5.01
C THR A 141 -12.56 -9.43 -3.80
N PRO A 142 -12.12 -8.15 -3.94
CA PRO A 142 -12.25 -7.14 -2.87
C PRO A 142 -13.67 -6.90 -2.39
N VAL A 143 -14.65 -7.07 -3.26
CA VAL A 143 -16.06 -6.91 -2.89
C VAL A 143 -16.51 -8.16 -2.14
N GLU A 144 -16.19 -9.35 -2.65
CA GLU A 144 -16.60 -10.61 -2.04
C GLU A 144 -15.96 -10.85 -0.65
N SER A 145 -14.71 -10.42 -0.44
CA SER A 145 -14.03 -10.59 0.86
C SER A 145 -14.67 -9.77 1.99
N ARG A 146 -15.51 -8.79 1.67
CA ARG A 146 -16.25 -7.96 2.64
C ARG A 146 -17.61 -8.55 3.00
N LEU A 147 -18.11 -9.49 2.20
CA LEU A 147 -19.41 -10.10 2.42
C LEU A 147 -19.39 -10.96 3.68
N ARG A 148 -20.47 -10.85 4.46
CA ARG A 148 -20.74 -11.70 5.62
C ARG A 148 -22.11 -12.33 5.49
N VAL A 149 -22.20 -13.61 5.85
CA VAL A 149 -23.46 -14.37 5.94
C VAL A 149 -23.57 -14.85 7.38
N ASN A 150 -24.66 -14.47 8.05
CA ASN A 150 -24.88 -14.76 9.48
C ASN A 150 -23.70 -14.32 10.36
N GLY A 151 -23.16 -13.12 10.10
CA GLY A 151 -22.01 -12.55 10.81
C GLY A 151 -20.64 -13.17 10.45
N LYS A 152 -20.61 -14.29 9.72
CA LYS A 152 -19.37 -14.98 9.34
C LYS A 152 -18.86 -14.53 7.96
N PRO A 153 -17.54 -14.38 7.77
CA PRO A 153 -16.97 -14.04 6.46
C PRO A 153 -17.32 -15.10 5.41
N VAL A 154 -17.67 -14.66 4.20
CA VAL A 154 -17.94 -15.57 3.08
C VAL A 154 -16.65 -16.31 2.66
N GLY A 155 -16.82 -17.54 2.14
CA GLY A 155 -15.71 -18.39 1.68
C GLY A 155 -14.95 -19.05 2.84
N ARG A 156 -13.96 -19.88 2.50
CA ARG A 156 -13.06 -20.51 3.47
C ARG A 156 -11.67 -19.87 3.42
N PRO A 157 -10.86 -19.92 4.50
CA PRO A 157 -9.46 -19.55 4.43
C PRO A 157 -8.73 -20.29 3.30
N LYS A 158 -7.87 -19.58 2.57
CA LYS A 158 -6.96 -20.24 1.63
C LYS A 158 -5.83 -20.87 2.42
N LEU A 159 -5.82 -22.20 2.42
CA LEU A 159 -4.80 -23.00 3.10
C LEU A 159 -3.69 -23.39 2.14
N PHE A 160 -2.47 -23.40 2.65
CA PHE A 160 -1.28 -23.85 1.95
C PHE A 160 -0.60 -24.97 2.73
N ALA A 161 -0.17 -26.00 2.00
CA ALA A 161 0.59 -27.11 2.57
C ALA A 161 1.96 -26.63 3.06
N THR A 162 2.60 -25.76 2.28
CA THR A 162 3.89 -25.17 2.63
C THR A 162 3.81 -23.66 2.70
N LYS A 163 4.74 -23.09 3.46
CA LYS A 163 4.98 -21.66 3.53
C LYS A 163 5.33 -21.06 2.15
N GLY A 164 6.13 -21.76 1.35
CA GLY A 164 6.54 -21.32 0.00
C GLY A 164 5.38 -21.27 -1.00
N ASP A 165 4.37 -22.12 -0.84
CA ASP A 165 3.17 -22.07 -1.68
C ASP A 165 2.27 -20.88 -1.33
N ALA A 166 2.17 -20.56 -0.03
CA ALA A 166 1.46 -19.36 0.42
C ALA A 166 2.10 -18.11 -0.20
N GLU A 167 3.42 -18.04 -0.11
CA GLU A 167 4.27 -17.00 -0.70
C GLU A 167 4.01 -16.81 -2.21
N ARG A 168 4.19 -17.86 -3.02
CA ARG A 168 3.99 -17.78 -4.47
C ARG A 168 2.57 -17.38 -4.84
N PHE A 169 1.57 -17.86 -4.11
CA PHE A 169 0.18 -17.49 -4.35
C PHE A 169 -0.09 -16.01 -4.03
N VAL A 170 0.44 -15.49 -2.92
CA VAL A 170 0.36 -14.07 -2.56
C VAL A 170 0.89 -13.20 -3.66
N ALA A 171 2.07 -13.53 -4.18
CA ALA A 171 2.72 -12.77 -5.25
C ALA A 171 1.75 -12.53 -6.40
N VAL A 172 1.19 -13.64 -6.90
CA VAL A 172 0.26 -13.64 -8.02
C VAL A 172 -1.05 -12.94 -7.65
N TRP A 173 -1.53 -13.13 -6.42
CA TRP A 173 -2.77 -12.53 -5.94
C TRP A 173 -2.65 -11.02 -5.79
N LEU A 174 -1.58 -10.52 -5.18
CA LEU A 174 -1.28 -9.09 -5.02
C LEU A 174 -0.96 -8.43 -6.37
N ALA A 175 -0.24 -9.12 -7.26
CA ALA A 175 -0.01 -8.66 -8.63
C ALA A 175 -1.33 -8.46 -9.37
N ARG A 176 -2.21 -9.47 -9.34
CA ARG A 176 -3.51 -9.38 -10.01
C ARG A 176 -4.45 -8.37 -9.36
N ARG A 177 -4.39 -8.21 -8.03
CA ARG A 177 -5.34 -7.37 -7.29
C ARG A 177 -4.92 -5.90 -7.22
N TRP A 178 -3.62 -5.62 -7.12
CA TRP A 178 -3.08 -4.29 -6.86
C TRP A 178 -1.92 -3.90 -7.78
N GLY A 179 -1.61 -4.72 -8.79
CA GLY A 179 -0.48 -4.51 -9.69
C GLY A 179 0.85 -4.54 -8.97
N MET A 180 0.96 -5.31 -7.87
CA MET A 180 2.17 -5.38 -7.05
C MET A 180 3.02 -6.60 -7.43
N PHE A 181 4.28 -6.40 -7.77
CA PHE A 181 5.18 -7.48 -8.16
C PHE A 181 5.86 -8.14 -6.96
N TRP A 182 6.44 -9.33 -7.15
CA TRP A 182 7.05 -10.13 -6.07
C TRP A 182 8.07 -9.36 -5.22
N GLU A 183 8.94 -8.59 -5.88
CA GLU A 183 9.95 -7.72 -5.27
C GLU A 183 9.31 -6.60 -4.44
N GLU A 184 8.06 -6.26 -4.75
CA GLU A 184 7.27 -5.24 -4.06
C GLU A 184 6.41 -5.80 -2.91
N VAL A 185 6.60 -7.06 -2.50
CA VAL A 185 5.83 -7.66 -1.40
C VAL A 185 6.74 -7.91 -0.22
N HIS A 186 6.53 -7.13 0.85
CA HIS A 186 7.23 -7.34 2.12
C HIS A 186 6.48 -8.38 2.92
N TRP A 187 7.16 -9.44 3.31
CA TRP A 187 6.55 -10.56 4.01
C TRP A 187 7.15 -10.75 5.40
N ARG A 188 6.34 -11.32 6.28
CA ARG A 188 6.79 -11.82 7.58
C ARG A 188 6.19 -13.21 7.78
N ILE A 189 7.00 -14.14 8.27
CA ILE A 189 6.47 -15.40 8.79
C ILE A 189 6.25 -15.21 10.27
N ALA A 190 5.05 -15.53 10.72
CA ALA A 190 4.83 -15.86 12.11
C ALA A 190 4.75 -17.39 12.21
N ASP A 191 5.78 -18.01 12.80
CA ASP A 191 5.69 -19.39 13.21
C ASP A 191 4.90 -19.41 14.53
N ALA A 192 3.69 -19.98 14.51
CA ALA A 192 2.86 -20.13 15.70
C ALA A 192 3.40 -21.21 16.67
N ARG A 193 4.72 -21.42 16.72
CA ARG A 193 5.38 -22.30 17.71
C ARG A 193 5.45 -21.67 19.11
N LYS A 194 5.12 -20.38 19.25
CA LYS A 194 5.03 -19.72 20.56
C LYS A 194 3.56 -19.42 20.91
N THR A 195 2.92 -20.43 21.49
CA THR A 195 2.05 -20.36 22.67
C THR A 195 1.50 -21.78 22.90
N ALA A 196 2.15 -22.46 23.86
CA ALA A 196 1.45 -23.30 24.80
C ALA A 196 0.43 -22.44 25.58
#